data_AF-A6W733-F1
#
_entry.id   AF-A6W733-F1
#
_cell.length_a   1.000
_cell.length_b   1.000
_cell.length_c   1.000
_cell.angle_alpha   90.00
_cell.angle_beta   90.00
_cell.angle_gamma   90.00
#
_symmetry.space_group_name_H-M   'P 1'
#
loop_
_entity.id
_entity.type
_entity.pdbx_description
1 polymer ?
#
loop_
_entity_poly.entity_id
_entity_poly.type
_entity_poly.pdbx_seq_one_letter_code
_entity_poly.pdbx_strand_id
1 'polypeptide(L)'
;MTTTPQPPPQPDETPEGAAGAATAGRDPLEIAADLVDDVSRELDPAELASLERLDQPRRILFVHAHPDDESIGTGATMARYAEAGAGVVLLTATRGELGEVIPPELAHLDPDALAEHRTGELATAMEALGVSDHRFLTRPDGTGYRDSGMVWLEPGRAAAGDDVDPRSLAAADPEEVAARIAEVVREVRPQVVVTYEPGGGYGHPDHVRVHEATVRALVLAAGDGSRGAGGAVPWQVAKVYEIVQPERPVREALRRLAETGAEGAGDPEGPLPSVVVPDGEVTTVVDGTGQVPAKIAALRAHATQVTLDLDAAVPAMRLSNGVPQPVWPQEHYRLVHGVAGGPYDAEGRETDLFAGIAPSS
;
A
#
# COMPACT_ATOMS: atom_id res chain seq x y z
N MET A 1 -17.04 51.13 58.39
CA MET A 1 -15.58 50.95 58.30
C MET A 1 -15.25 50.89 56.81
N THR A 2 -14.60 51.92 56.29
CA THR A 2 -14.22 52.06 54.88
C THR A 2 -12.97 51.24 54.61
N THR A 3 -13.11 50.13 53.90
CA THR A 3 -11.98 49.30 53.44
C THR A 3 -11.47 49.88 52.12
N THR A 4 -10.31 50.53 52.17
CA THR A 4 -9.59 50.98 50.97
C THR A 4 -9.03 49.76 50.23
N PRO A 5 -9.18 49.63 48.91
CA PRO A 5 -8.71 48.46 48.16
C PRO A 5 -7.18 48.46 48.05
N GLN A 6 -6.58 47.30 48.33
CA GLN A 6 -5.15 47.05 48.25
C GLN A 6 -4.71 46.94 46.77
N PRO A 7 -3.63 47.62 46.34
CA PRO A 7 -3.14 47.55 44.97
C PRO A 7 -2.55 46.16 44.64
N PRO A 8 -2.59 45.74 43.36
CA PRO A 8 -2.13 44.43 42.94
C PRO A 8 -0.60 44.27 43.10
N PRO A 9 -0.12 43.03 43.34
CA PRO A 9 1.30 42.74 43.47
C PRO A 9 2.05 43.04 42.16
N GLN A 10 3.24 43.64 42.29
CA GLN A 10 4.15 43.83 41.17
C GLN A 10 4.79 42.48 40.79
N PRO A 11 5.00 42.21 39.49
CA PRO A 11 5.62 40.97 39.03
C PRO A 11 7.07 40.84 39.52
N ASP A 12 7.44 39.62 39.92
CA ASP A 12 8.80 39.26 40.33
C ASP A 12 9.79 39.51 39.18
N GLU A 13 10.87 40.22 39.48
CA GLU A 13 12.01 40.42 38.60
C GLU A 13 12.74 39.07 38.43
N THR A 14 12.47 38.37 37.33
CA THR A 14 13.28 37.20 36.95
C THR A 14 14.70 37.65 36.56
N PRO A 15 15.75 37.01 37.11
CA PRO A 15 17.12 37.43 36.88
C PRO A 15 17.58 37.12 35.46
N GLU A 16 17.91 38.17 34.71
CA GLU A 16 18.65 38.10 33.46
C GLU A 16 20.09 37.64 33.74
N GLY A 17 20.45 36.42 33.33
CA GLY A 17 21.87 36.06 33.20
C GLY A 17 22.19 34.60 33.43
N ALA A 18 22.31 33.85 32.31
CA ALA A 18 23.37 32.87 32.05
C ALA A 18 22.91 31.83 30.99
N ALA A 19 22.76 32.25 29.73
CA ALA A 19 22.65 31.28 28.62
C ALA A 19 23.33 31.72 27.30
N GLY A 20 23.90 32.93 27.22
CA GLY A 20 24.36 33.48 25.93
C GLY A 20 25.81 33.22 25.51
N ALA A 21 26.61 32.47 26.28
CA ALA A 21 28.07 32.46 26.07
C ALA A 21 28.60 31.42 25.06
N ALA A 22 27.79 30.45 24.61
CA ALA A 22 28.30 29.32 23.80
C ALA A 22 28.20 29.52 22.27
N THR A 23 27.38 30.46 21.77
CA THR A 23 27.10 30.60 20.32
C THR A 23 27.62 31.91 19.71
N ALA A 24 28.31 32.74 20.49
CA ALA A 24 28.82 34.03 20.02
C ALA A 24 29.90 33.84 18.95
N GLY A 25 29.53 34.04 17.67
CA GLY A 25 30.43 34.06 16.52
C GLY A 25 30.31 32.90 15.55
N ARG A 26 29.41 31.93 15.79
CA ARG A 26 29.09 30.88 14.80
C ARG A 26 28.09 31.35 13.75
N ASP A 27 28.22 30.80 12.54
CA ASP A 27 27.24 31.00 11.47
C ASP A 27 25.87 30.42 11.93
N PRO A 28 24.75 31.16 11.80
CA PRO A 28 23.41 30.62 12.05
C PRO A 28 23.13 29.29 11.34
N LEU A 29 23.71 29.06 10.15
CA LEU A 29 23.57 27.79 9.43
C LEU A 29 24.37 26.65 10.09
N GLU A 30 25.55 26.93 10.64
CA GLU A 30 26.29 25.94 11.43
C GLU A 30 25.55 25.60 12.74
N ILE A 31 24.97 26.61 13.40
CA ILE A 31 24.16 26.38 14.61
C ILE A 31 22.93 25.53 14.28
N ALA A 32 22.25 25.80 13.17
CA ALA A 32 21.11 25.01 12.73
C ALA A 32 21.52 23.58 12.35
N ALA A 33 22.65 23.40 11.66
CA ALA A 33 23.18 22.08 11.32
C ALA A 33 23.56 21.28 12.56
N ASP A 34 24.22 21.90 13.55
CA ASP A 34 24.54 21.26 14.84
C ASP A 34 23.26 20.89 15.61
N LEU A 35 22.23 21.75 15.59
CA LEU A 35 20.94 21.44 16.23
C LEU A 35 20.24 20.26 15.54
N VAL A 36 20.30 20.21 14.21
CA VAL A 36 19.72 19.10 13.43
C VAL A 36 20.51 17.83 13.68
N ASP A 37 21.84 17.88 13.76
CA ASP A 37 22.68 16.73 14.09
C ASP A 37 22.36 16.24 15.51
N ASP A 38 22.34 17.12 16.51
CA ASP A 38 22.00 16.79 17.90
C ASP A 38 20.61 16.16 18.01
N VAL A 39 19.60 16.73 17.36
CA VAL A 39 18.25 16.14 17.32
C VAL A 39 18.28 14.79 16.63
N SER A 40 18.92 14.66 15.47
CA SER A 40 18.98 13.38 14.74
C SER A 40 19.70 12.26 15.52
N ARG A 41 20.65 12.61 16.39
CA ARG A 41 21.34 11.69 17.30
C ARG A 41 20.47 11.23 18.47
N GLU A 42 19.43 11.99 18.81
CA GLU A 42 18.44 11.65 19.83
C GLU A 42 17.27 10.83 19.26
N LEU A 43 16.98 10.97 17.96
CA LEU A 43 15.91 10.24 17.30
C LEU A 43 16.24 8.74 17.20
N ASP A 44 15.22 7.91 17.43
CA ASP A 44 15.36 6.50 17.14
C ASP A 44 15.35 6.25 15.61
N PRO A 45 15.78 5.05 15.15
CA PRO A 45 15.82 4.76 13.71
C PRO A 45 14.47 4.87 12.99
N ALA A 46 13.34 4.67 13.69
CA ALA A 46 12.02 4.77 13.09
C ALA A 46 11.59 6.23 12.91
N GLU A 47 11.92 7.10 13.87
CA GLU A 47 11.72 8.54 13.76
C GLU A 47 12.57 9.13 12.62
N LEU A 48 13.84 8.73 12.51
CA LEU A 48 14.71 9.17 11.41
C LEU A 48 14.16 8.74 10.03
N ALA A 49 13.78 7.47 9.88
CA ALA A 49 13.17 6.97 8.66
C ALA A 49 11.86 7.71 8.31
N SER A 50 11.09 8.11 9.33
CA SER A 50 9.89 8.93 9.13
C SER A 50 10.22 10.33 8.60
N LEU A 51 11.29 10.97 9.08
CA LEU A 51 11.72 12.27 8.58
C LEU A 51 12.25 12.18 7.15
N GLU A 52 13.13 11.21 6.87
CA GLU A 52 13.65 10.95 5.52
C GLU A 52 12.51 10.71 4.52
N ARG A 53 11.46 9.98 4.93
CA ARG A 53 10.27 9.79 4.11
C ARG A 53 9.53 11.11 3.86
N LEU A 54 9.36 11.96 4.88
CA LEU A 54 8.66 13.24 4.72
C LEU A 54 9.42 14.23 3.83
N ASP A 55 10.74 14.12 3.75
CA ASP A 55 11.58 14.89 2.81
C ASP A 55 11.45 14.44 1.35
N GLN A 56 10.87 13.25 1.08
CA GLN A 56 10.65 12.79 -0.28
C GLN A 56 9.51 13.59 -0.93
N PRO A 57 9.72 14.22 -2.10
CA PRO A 57 8.75 15.12 -2.72
C PRO A 57 7.49 14.41 -3.24
N ARG A 58 7.59 13.10 -3.47
CA ARG A 58 6.51 12.22 -3.94
C ARG A 58 6.40 11.05 -2.99
N ARG A 59 5.21 10.83 -2.44
CA ARG A 59 4.89 9.72 -1.53
C ARG A 59 3.62 9.04 -1.97
N ILE A 60 3.67 7.72 -2.09
CA ILE A 60 2.57 6.87 -2.53
C ILE A 60 2.40 5.72 -1.55
N LEU A 61 1.15 5.46 -1.19
CA LEU A 61 0.78 4.36 -0.31
C LEU A 61 -0.02 3.32 -1.09
N PHE A 62 0.48 2.09 -1.10
CA PHE A 62 -0.21 0.91 -1.59
C PHE A 62 -0.84 0.17 -0.42
N VAL A 63 -2.12 -0.16 -0.51
CA VAL A 63 -2.84 -0.89 0.55
C VAL A 63 -3.33 -2.22 -0.01
N HIS A 64 -2.71 -3.30 0.46
CA HIS A 64 -2.98 -4.68 0.05
C HIS A 64 -3.44 -5.54 1.22
N ALA A 65 -4.09 -6.66 0.93
CA ALA A 65 -4.62 -7.57 1.94
C ALA A 65 -3.58 -8.59 2.40
N HIS A 66 -2.84 -9.18 1.46
CA HIS A 66 -1.94 -10.30 1.73
C HIS A 66 -0.55 -10.12 1.08
N PRO A 67 0.48 -10.82 1.60
CA PRO A 67 1.82 -10.88 0.99
C PRO A 67 1.87 -11.61 -0.35
N ASP A 68 1.88 -10.89 -1.47
CA ASP A 68 1.97 -11.36 -2.87
C ASP A 68 1.14 -10.46 -3.78
N ASP A 69 0.00 -10.00 -3.26
CA ASP A 69 -0.93 -9.10 -3.94
C ASP A 69 -0.22 -7.88 -4.54
N GLU A 70 0.74 -7.33 -3.80
CA GLU A 70 1.47 -6.14 -4.21
C GLU A 70 2.36 -6.45 -5.42
N SER A 71 3.00 -7.61 -5.44
CA SER A 71 3.89 -8.06 -6.52
C SER A 71 3.10 -8.46 -7.76
N ILE A 72 1.93 -9.06 -7.57
CA ILE A 72 1.00 -9.48 -8.64
C ILE A 72 0.40 -8.25 -9.34
N GLY A 73 -0.22 -7.36 -8.57
CA GLY A 73 -1.02 -6.26 -9.08
C GLY A 73 -0.27 -4.95 -9.32
N THR A 74 0.78 -4.68 -8.53
CA THR A 74 1.41 -3.34 -8.46
C THR A 74 2.93 -3.34 -8.46
N GLY A 75 3.57 -4.51 -8.60
CA GLY A 75 5.00 -4.67 -8.37
C GLY A 75 5.86 -3.82 -9.32
N ALA A 76 5.45 -3.73 -10.59
CA ALA A 76 6.20 -2.94 -11.57
C ALA A 76 6.07 -1.44 -11.29
N THR A 77 4.89 -1.00 -10.87
CA THR A 77 4.61 0.39 -10.48
C THR A 77 5.36 0.78 -9.22
N MET A 78 5.34 -0.08 -8.18
CA MET A 78 6.11 0.13 -6.96
C MET A 78 7.61 0.27 -7.26
N ALA A 79 8.18 -0.66 -8.01
CA ALA A 79 9.59 -0.61 -8.41
C ALA A 79 9.93 0.64 -9.21
N ARG A 80 9.05 1.06 -10.13
CA ARG A 80 9.26 2.27 -10.95
C ARG A 80 9.32 3.52 -10.08
N TYR A 81 8.43 3.65 -9.10
CA TYR A 81 8.42 4.80 -8.21
C TYR A 81 9.58 4.77 -7.20
N ALA A 82 9.95 3.60 -6.68
CA ALA A 82 11.10 3.44 -5.82
C ALA A 82 12.41 3.84 -6.55
N GLU A 83 12.62 3.36 -7.77
CA GLU A 83 13.76 3.74 -8.60
C GLU A 83 13.79 5.24 -8.91
N ALA A 84 12.61 5.86 -9.06
CA ALA A 84 12.48 7.31 -9.26
C ALA A 84 12.68 8.14 -7.97
N GLY A 85 12.99 7.50 -6.84
CA GLY A 85 13.24 8.16 -5.55
C GLY A 85 11.98 8.64 -4.82
N ALA A 86 10.80 8.12 -5.19
CA ALA A 86 9.58 8.39 -4.45
C ALA A 86 9.53 7.57 -3.15
N GLY A 87 8.87 8.11 -2.14
CA GLY A 87 8.48 7.39 -0.93
C GLY A 87 7.37 6.41 -1.19
N VAL A 88 7.74 5.21 -1.61
CA VAL A 88 6.80 4.10 -1.77
C VAL A 88 6.61 3.43 -0.41
N VAL A 89 5.38 3.39 0.07
CA VAL A 89 5.00 2.67 1.28
C VAL A 89 4.00 1.57 0.93
N LEU A 90 4.27 0.35 1.41
CA LEU A 90 3.31 -0.75 1.37
C LEU A 90 2.68 -0.95 2.75
N LEU A 91 1.35 -1.00 2.80
CA LEU A 91 0.59 -1.44 3.95
C LEU A 91 -0.14 -2.74 3.60
N THR A 92 0.24 -3.84 4.25
CA THR A 92 -0.38 -5.16 4.07
C THR A 92 -1.28 -5.47 5.27
N ALA A 93 -2.55 -5.79 5.04
CA ALA A 93 -3.52 -5.89 6.13
C ALA A 93 -3.36 -7.14 7.00
N THR A 94 -2.96 -8.27 6.39
CA THR A 94 -2.81 -9.57 7.06
C THR A 94 -1.50 -10.24 6.62
N ARG A 95 -1.18 -11.42 7.19
CA ARG A 95 0.00 -12.20 6.80
C ARG A 95 -0.32 -13.29 5.77
N GLY A 96 -1.55 -13.36 5.28
CA GLY A 96 -1.97 -14.35 4.28
C GLY A 96 -1.89 -15.79 4.80
N GLU A 97 -2.08 -16.02 6.09
CA GLU A 97 -1.78 -17.31 6.68
C GLU A 97 -2.80 -18.42 6.37
N LEU A 98 -3.87 -18.11 5.61
CA LEU A 98 -4.81 -19.09 5.09
C LEU A 98 -4.67 -19.29 3.57
N GLY A 99 -3.66 -18.67 2.95
CA GLY A 99 -3.33 -18.85 1.54
C GLY A 99 -2.94 -20.28 1.20
N GLU A 100 -3.23 -20.71 -0.02
CA GLU A 100 -2.85 -22.04 -0.52
C GLU A 100 -1.33 -22.12 -0.68
N VAL A 101 -0.70 -23.22 -0.25
CA VAL A 101 0.76 -23.39 -0.33
C VAL A 101 1.11 -24.27 -1.53
N ILE A 102 1.70 -23.68 -2.57
CA ILE A 102 2.04 -24.40 -3.81
C ILE A 102 3.18 -25.41 -3.62
N PRO A 103 4.33 -25.07 -3.00
CA PRO A 103 5.45 -26.00 -2.91
C PRO A 103 5.15 -27.13 -1.90
N PRO A 104 5.21 -28.41 -2.30
CA PRO A 104 4.95 -29.53 -1.40
C PRO A 104 5.85 -29.56 -0.16
N GLU A 105 7.08 -29.07 -0.28
CA GLU A 105 8.04 -28.95 0.81
C GLU A 105 7.60 -27.97 1.91
N LEU A 106 6.72 -27.02 1.62
CA LEU A 106 6.20 -26.03 2.56
C LEU A 106 4.78 -26.35 3.05
N ALA A 107 4.11 -27.36 2.48
CA ALA A 107 2.73 -27.73 2.81
C ALA A 107 2.52 -28.24 4.26
N HIS A 108 3.61 -28.43 5.01
CA HIS A 108 3.58 -28.84 6.41
C HIS A 108 3.43 -27.67 7.39
N LEU A 109 3.57 -26.43 6.92
CA LEU A 109 3.43 -25.23 7.76
C LEU A 109 1.98 -25.08 8.21
N ASP A 110 1.78 -24.95 9.52
CA ASP A 110 0.49 -24.50 10.06
C ASP A 110 0.31 -22.98 9.82
N PRO A 111 -0.87 -22.39 10.07
CA PRO A 111 -1.10 -20.98 9.81
C PRO A 111 -0.12 -20.04 10.53
N ASP A 112 0.30 -20.34 11.77
CA ASP A 112 1.21 -19.44 12.49
C ASP A 112 2.62 -19.48 11.88
N ALA A 113 3.10 -20.68 11.53
CA ALA A 113 4.37 -20.85 10.83
C ALA A 113 4.33 -20.30 9.39
N LEU A 114 3.20 -20.42 8.70
CA LEU A 114 3.00 -19.85 7.36
C LEU A 114 2.98 -18.32 7.41
N ALA A 115 2.38 -17.72 8.44
CA ALA A 115 2.39 -16.27 8.65
C ALA A 115 3.82 -15.73 8.80
N GLU A 116 4.66 -16.41 9.59
CA GLU A 116 6.08 -16.06 9.74
C GLU A 116 6.83 -16.23 8.42
N HIS A 117 6.59 -17.33 7.70
CA HIS A 117 7.21 -17.59 6.41
C HIS A 117 6.86 -16.51 5.38
N ARG A 118 5.57 -16.21 5.18
CA ARG A 118 5.08 -15.19 4.24
C ARG A 118 5.52 -13.76 4.62
N THR A 119 5.79 -13.51 5.91
CA THR A 119 6.43 -12.25 6.34
C THR A 119 7.85 -12.13 5.77
N GLY A 120 8.62 -13.22 5.76
CA GLY A 120 9.95 -13.27 5.14
C GLY A 120 9.91 -13.18 3.61
N GLU A 121 8.92 -13.81 2.98
CA GLU A 121 8.66 -13.68 1.54
C GLU A 121 8.39 -12.21 1.16
N LEU A 122 7.51 -11.53 1.91
CA LEU A 122 7.22 -10.11 1.70
C LEU A 122 8.46 -9.24 1.83
N ALA A 123 9.25 -9.42 2.89
CA ALA A 123 10.45 -8.62 3.10
C ALA A 123 11.45 -8.78 1.93
N THR A 124 11.63 -10.02 1.44
CA THR A 124 12.48 -10.31 0.28
C THR A 124 11.91 -9.69 -1.01
N ALA A 125 10.58 -9.75 -1.19
CA ALA A 125 9.92 -9.13 -2.33
C ALA A 125 10.10 -7.60 -2.32
N MET A 126 9.97 -6.97 -1.16
CA MET A 126 10.13 -5.52 -0.99
C MET A 126 11.57 -5.07 -1.25
N GLU A 127 12.56 -5.84 -0.80
CA GLU A 127 13.96 -5.62 -1.17
C GLU A 127 14.15 -5.66 -2.70
N ALA A 128 13.56 -6.66 -3.37
CA ALA A 128 13.64 -6.79 -4.83
C ALA A 128 12.98 -5.62 -5.60
N LEU A 129 11.91 -5.04 -5.05
CA LEU A 129 11.24 -3.87 -5.63
C LEU A 129 11.90 -2.53 -5.23
N GLY A 130 12.86 -2.53 -4.30
CA GLY A 130 13.47 -1.31 -3.77
C GLY A 130 12.56 -0.54 -2.79
N VAL A 131 11.57 -1.20 -2.20
CA VAL A 131 10.63 -0.60 -1.24
C VAL A 131 11.12 -0.89 0.18
N SER A 132 11.64 0.13 0.87
CA SER A 132 12.15 -0.02 2.24
C SER A 132 11.08 0.12 3.33
N ASP A 133 10.01 0.86 3.06
CA ASP A 133 8.91 1.07 4.02
C ASP A 133 7.74 0.14 3.68
N HIS A 134 7.71 -1.04 4.30
CA HIS A 134 6.60 -1.97 4.21
C HIS A 134 6.14 -2.38 5.61
N ARG A 135 4.83 -2.42 5.83
CA ARG A 135 4.23 -2.55 7.17
C ARG A 135 3.05 -3.50 7.14
N PHE A 136 2.85 -4.19 8.26
CA PHE A 136 1.58 -4.88 8.51
C PHE A 136 0.61 -3.99 9.27
N LEU A 137 -0.66 -4.03 8.90
CA LEU A 137 -1.72 -3.37 9.68
C LEU A 137 -1.86 -4.07 11.04
N THR A 138 -1.98 -3.26 12.09
CA THR A 138 -2.13 -3.73 13.47
C THR A 138 -3.43 -3.20 14.07
N ARG A 139 -4.04 -4.04 14.91
CA ARG A 139 -5.15 -3.69 15.79
C ARG A 139 -4.69 -2.68 16.85
N PRO A 140 -5.62 -2.00 17.55
CA PRO A 140 -5.26 -1.05 18.61
C PRO A 140 -4.42 -1.65 19.75
N ASP A 141 -4.55 -2.95 20.01
CA ASP A 141 -3.76 -3.67 21.03
C ASP A 141 -2.38 -4.14 20.52
N GLY A 142 -2.02 -3.80 19.28
CA GLY A 142 -0.77 -4.18 18.63
C GLY A 142 -0.79 -5.56 17.97
N THR A 143 -1.86 -6.33 18.09
CA THR A 143 -1.98 -7.64 17.41
C THR A 143 -2.31 -7.47 15.93
N GLY A 144 -2.02 -8.48 15.10
CA GLY A 144 -2.35 -8.46 13.68
C GLY A 144 -3.80 -8.85 13.40
N TYR A 145 -4.34 -8.41 12.26
CA TYR A 145 -5.55 -9.00 11.68
C TYR A 145 -5.19 -10.35 11.04
N ARG A 146 -6.04 -11.35 11.26
CA ARG A 146 -5.91 -12.64 10.57
C ARG A 146 -6.46 -12.58 9.15
N ASP A 147 -5.87 -13.37 8.26
CA ASP A 147 -6.47 -13.69 6.97
C ASP A 147 -7.86 -14.32 7.18
N SER A 148 -8.87 -13.86 6.44
CA SER A 148 -10.23 -14.39 6.54
C SER A 148 -10.46 -15.66 5.74
N GLY A 149 -9.53 -16.00 4.85
CA GLY A 149 -9.71 -17.03 3.84
C GLY A 149 -10.86 -16.68 2.89
N MET A 150 -11.22 -17.65 2.06
CA MET A 150 -12.32 -17.49 1.10
C MET A 150 -12.91 -18.83 0.69
N VAL A 151 -14.09 -18.76 0.06
CA VAL A 151 -14.69 -19.86 -0.69
C VAL A 151 -15.01 -19.40 -2.12
N TRP A 152 -14.86 -20.29 -3.09
CA TRP A 152 -15.29 -20.04 -4.46
C TRP A 152 -16.80 -20.22 -4.58
N LEU A 153 -17.52 -19.16 -4.96
CA LEU A 153 -18.94 -19.25 -5.31
C LEU A 153 -19.11 -19.82 -6.72
N GLU A 154 -18.26 -19.37 -7.62
CA GLU A 154 -18.14 -19.80 -9.02
C GLU A 154 -16.71 -19.46 -9.51
N PRO A 155 -16.24 -20.02 -10.63
CA PRO A 155 -14.91 -19.72 -11.16
C PRO A 155 -14.70 -18.20 -11.31
N GLY A 156 -13.63 -17.67 -10.69
CA GLY A 156 -13.29 -16.25 -10.74
C GLY A 156 -14.10 -15.35 -9.79
N ARG A 157 -14.94 -15.92 -8.92
CA ARG A 157 -15.68 -15.18 -7.90
C ARG A 157 -15.65 -15.87 -6.53
N ALA A 158 -14.92 -15.26 -5.62
CA ALA A 158 -14.80 -15.64 -4.23
C ALA A 158 -15.78 -14.89 -3.33
N ALA A 159 -15.93 -15.37 -2.10
CA ALA A 159 -16.60 -14.71 -0.99
C ALA A 159 -16.07 -15.24 0.36
N ALA A 160 -16.52 -14.65 1.46
CA ALA A 160 -16.28 -15.21 2.79
C ALA A 160 -16.96 -16.57 2.95
N GLY A 161 -16.32 -17.49 3.69
CA GLY A 161 -16.94 -18.73 4.14
C GLY A 161 -17.97 -18.49 5.25
N ASP A 162 -18.71 -19.54 5.62
CA ASP A 162 -19.73 -19.46 6.69
C ASP A 162 -19.11 -19.34 8.10
N ASP A 163 -17.94 -19.95 8.32
CA ASP A 163 -17.23 -20.02 9.61
C ASP A 163 -15.94 -19.19 9.61
N VAL A 164 -16.07 -17.85 9.62
CA VAL A 164 -14.93 -16.91 9.63
C VAL A 164 -14.40 -16.73 11.06
N ASP A 165 -13.07 -16.78 11.26
CA ASP A 165 -12.42 -16.50 12.55
C ASP A 165 -12.78 -15.07 13.01
N PRO A 166 -13.29 -14.85 14.24
CA PRO A 166 -13.64 -13.52 14.72
C PRO A 166 -12.45 -12.54 14.82
N ARG A 167 -11.21 -13.02 14.73
CA ARG A 167 -9.98 -12.21 14.68
C ARG A 167 -9.59 -11.82 13.25
N SER A 168 -10.30 -12.31 12.24
CA SER A 168 -9.98 -12.04 10.85
C SER A 168 -10.32 -10.60 10.45
N LEU A 169 -9.69 -10.14 9.37
CA LEU A 169 -9.91 -8.81 8.84
C LEU A 169 -11.38 -8.59 8.42
N ALA A 170 -12.00 -9.56 7.75
CA ALA A 170 -13.41 -9.47 7.32
C ALA A 170 -14.40 -9.52 8.50
N ALA A 171 -14.03 -10.11 9.64
CA ALA A 171 -14.84 -10.12 10.86
C ALA A 171 -14.65 -8.86 11.73
N ALA A 172 -13.53 -8.15 11.57
CA ALA A 172 -13.24 -6.94 12.34
C ALA A 172 -14.25 -5.80 12.05
N ASP A 173 -14.43 -4.91 13.03
CA ASP A 173 -15.22 -3.68 12.86
C ASP A 173 -14.61 -2.82 11.74
N PRO A 174 -15.34 -2.55 10.63
CA PRO A 174 -14.82 -1.76 9.53
C PRO A 174 -14.33 -0.37 9.95
N GLU A 175 -14.95 0.26 10.95
CA GLU A 175 -14.53 1.59 11.42
C GLU A 175 -13.21 1.51 12.20
N GLU A 176 -12.96 0.41 12.92
CA GLU A 176 -11.66 0.18 13.56
C GLU A 176 -10.57 0.04 12.50
N VAL A 177 -10.76 -0.83 11.51
CA VAL A 177 -9.80 -1.04 10.42
C VAL A 177 -9.52 0.28 9.70
N ALA A 178 -10.57 1.04 9.38
CA ALA A 178 -10.43 2.33 8.73
C ALA A 178 -9.68 3.36 9.59
N ALA A 179 -9.90 3.38 10.91
CA ALA A 179 -9.17 4.26 11.81
C ALA A 179 -7.67 3.92 11.83
N ARG A 180 -7.33 2.61 11.84
CA ARG A 180 -5.92 2.16 11.77
C ARG A 180 -5.24 2.57 10.46
N ILE A 181 -5.93 2.41 9.32
CA ILE A 181 -5.39 2.87 8.02
C ILE A 181 -5.27 4.40 8.00
N ALA A 182 -6.22 5.13 8.59
CA ALA A 182 -6.18 6.60 8.63
C ALA A 182 -4.98 7.14 9.43
N GLU A 183 -4.57 6.46 10.49
CA GLU A 183 -3.35 6.78 11.22
C GLU A 183 -2.11 6.65 10.33
N VAL A 184 -2.01 5.56 9.56
CA VAL A 184 -0.92 5.38 8.58
C VAL A 184 -0.95 6.47 7.51
N VAL A 185 -2.13 6.82 6.99
CA VAL A 185 -2.25 7.91 6.00
C VAL A 185 -1.77 9.26 6.57
N ARG A 186 -2.10 9.58 7.83
CA ARG A 186 -1.65 10.82 8.48
C ARG A 186 -0.16 10.83 8.79
N GLU A 187 0.42 9.67 9.09
CA GLU A 187 1.85 9.50 9.32
C GLU A 187 2.66 9.59 8.01
N VAL A 188 2.27 8.82 7.00
CA VAL A 188 2.97 8.73 5.70
C VAL A 188 2.76 9.99 4.87
N ARG A 189 1.60 10.66 5.02
CA ARG A 189 1.20 11.81 4.21
C ARG A 189 1.35 11.58 2.70
N PRO A 190 0.75 10.51 2.14
CA PRO A 190 0.89 10.19 0.73
C PRO A 190 0.07 11.15 -0.15
N GLN A 191 0.61 11.61 -1.27
CA GLN A 191 -0.23 12.34 -2.25
C GLN A 191 -1.13 11.38 -3.04
N VAL A 192 -0.68 10.14 -3.21
CA VAL A 192 -1.36 9.10 -3.99
C VAL A 192 -1.62 7.88 -3.11
N VAL A 193 -2.84 7.35 -3.16
CA VAL A 193 -3.18 6.03 -2.58
C VAL A 193 -3.64 5.09 -3.68
N VAL A 194 -3.15 3.85 -3.64
CA VAL A 194 -3.55 2.76 -4.53
C VAL A 194 -4.14 1.63 -3.67
N THR A 195 -5.33 1.15 -4.04
CA THR A 195 -6.02 0.06 -3.35
C THR A 195 -6.87 -0.75 -4.34
N TYR A 196 -7.63 -1.73 -3.86
CA TYR A 196 -8.52 -2.55 -4.70
C TYR A 196 -9.72 -1.75 -5.21
N GLU A 197 -10.29 -2.21 -6.32
CA GLU A 197 -11.66 -1.85 -6.71
C GLU A 197 -12.70 -2.47 -5.75
N PRO A 198 -13.96 -1.99 -5.71
CA PRO A 198 -14.96 -2.39 -4.71
C PRO A 198 -15.26 -3.89 -4.60
N GLY A 199 -15.12 -4.65 -5.68
CA GLY A 199 -15.25 -6.11 -5.70
C GLY A 199 -14.01 -6.86 -5.20
N GLY A 200 -12.95 -6.19 -4.75
CA GLY A 200 -11.73 -6.83 -4.25
C GLY A 200 -10.95 -7.59 -5.33
N GLY A 201 -11.22 -7.27 -6.60
CA GLY A 201 -10.62 -7.87 -7.79
C GLY A 201 -11.27 -9.18 -8.24
N TYR A 202 -11.68 -10.04 -7.32
CA TYR A 202 -12.41 -11.29 -7.64
C TYR A 202 -13.34 -11.73 -6.50
N GLY A 203 -13.66 -10.84 -5.56
CA GLY A 203 -14.56 -11.13 -4.43
C GLY A 203 -13.88 -11.64 -3.15
N HIS A 204 -12.54 -11.65 -3.08
CA HIS A 204 -11.86 -12.04 -1.83
C HIS A 204 -12.31 -11.11 -0.68
N PRO A 205 -12.81 -11.66 0.44
CA PRO A 205 -13.42 -10.86 1.49
C PRO A 205 -12.45 -9.84 2.11
N ASP A 206 -11.17 -10.20 2.25
CA ASP A 206 -10.17 -9.26 2.75
C ASP A 206 -9.86 -8.13 1.76
N HIS A 207 -9.87 -8.38 0.44
CA HIS A 207 -9.62 -7.34 -0.55
C HIS A 207 -10.78 -6.34 -0.56
N VAL A 208 -12.01 -6.85 -0.48
CA VAL A 208 -13.22 -6.04 -0.33
C VAL A 208 -13.15 -5.21 0.96
N ARG A 209 -12.76 -5.82 2.08
CA ARG A 209 -12.61 -5.10 3.34
C ARG A 209 -11.52 -4.03 3.28
N VAL A 210 -10.38 -4.31 2.65
CA VAL A 210 -9.31 -3.32 2.45
C VAL A 210 -9.81 -2.16 1.61
N HIS A 211 -10.57 -2.40 0.54
CA HIS A 211 -11.20 -1.33 -0.24
C HIS A 211 -12.11 -0.46 0.64
N GLU A 212 -13.09 -1.08 1.32
CA GLU A 212 -14.06 -0.39 2.17
C GLU A 212 -13.37 0.46 3.26
N ALA A 213 -12.41 -0.15 3.96
CA ALA A 213 -11.69 0.48 5.04
C ALA A 213 -10.76 1.58 4.53
N THR A 214 -10.11 1.43 3.37
CA THR A 214 -9.26 2.46 2.77
C THR A 214 -10.09 3.67 2.36
N VAL A 215 -11.22 3.47 1.67
CA VAL A 215 -12.12 4.57 1.29
C VAL A 215 -12.60 5.33 2.52
N ARG A 216 -12.98 4.61 3.60
CA ARG A 216 -13.38 5.24 4.86
C ARG A 216 -12.22 5.95 5.55
N ALA A 217 -11.02 5.36 5.55
CA ALA A 217 -9.82 5.90 6.16
C ALA A 217 -9.41 7.24 5.54
N LEU A 218 -9.56 7.39 4.22
CA LEU A 218 -9.27 8.64 3.53
C LEU A 218 -10.14 9.80 4.01
N VAL A 219 -11.42 9.54 4.30
CA VAL A 219 -12.33 10.55 4.90
C VAL A 219 -11.88 10.90 6.31
N LEU A 220 -11.50 9.90 7.11
CA LEU A 220 -11.02 10.10 8.49
C LEU A 220 -9.70 10.87 8.54
N ALA A 221 -8.76 10.54 7.64
CA ALA A 221 -7.44 11.15 7.57
C ALA A 221 -7.53 12.64 7.25
N ALA A 222 -8.44 13.03 6.34
CA ALA A 222 -8.66 14.41 5.93
C ALA A 222 -9.41 15.26 6.98
N GLY A 223 -10.24 14.64 7.82
CA GLY A 223 -10.97 15.34 8.87
C GLY A 223 -10.05 15.82 10.01
N ASP A 224 -10.43 16.90 10.68
CA ASP A 224 -9.80 17.41 11.92
C ASP A 224 -10.01 16.50 13.15
N GLY A 225 -10.61 15.33 12.94
CA GLY A 225 -11.37 14.58 13.92
C GLY A 225 -10.66 14.38 15.25
N SER A 226 -11.25 14.95 16.30
CA SER A 226 -11.10 14.65 17.73
C SER A 226 -11.43 13.20 18.12
N ARG A 227 -11.42 12.27 17.16
CA ARG A 227 -11.68 10.84 17.35
C ARG A 227 -10.45 10.03 16.94
N GLY A 228 -9.69 9.61 17.94
CA GLY A 228 -8.86 8.39 17.89
C GLY A 228 -7.49 8.47 17.21
N ALA A 229 -7.31 9.26 16.16
CA ALA A 229 -6.07 9.21 15.38
C ALA A 229 -4.96 10.12 15.95
N GLY A 230 -4.27 9.66 17.00
CA GLY A 230 -2.86 9.93 17.32
C GLY A 230 -2.36 11.38 17.48
N GLY A 231 -3.21 12.41 17.44
CA GLY A 231 -2.75 13.82 17.45
C GLY A 231 -2.03 14.27 16.18
N ALA A 232 -1.95 13.41 15.14
CA ALA A 232 -1.35 13.75 13.87
C ALA A 232 -2.21 14.77 13.09
N VAL A 233 -1.53 15.70 12.41
CA VAL A 233 -2.17 16.71 11.56
C VAL A 233 -3.01 16.03 10.47
N PRO A 234 -4.24 16.50 10.21
CA PRO A 234 -5.06 15.98 9.13
C PRO A 234 -4.32 15.99 7.79
N TRP A 235 -4.57 14.99 6.96
CA TRP A 235 -3.93 14.85 5.66
C TRP A 235 -4.96 14.49 4.59
N GLN A 236 -5.04 15.35 3.57
CA GLN A 236 -5.87 15.13 2.39
C GLN A 236 -5.01 14.50 1.29
N VAL A 237 -5.32 13.25 0.94
CA VAL A 237 -4.74 12.59 -0.22
C VAL A 237 -5.24 13.28 -1.50
N ALA A 238 -4.33 13.53 -2.45
CA ALA A 238 -4.65 14.26 -3.68
C ALA A 238 -5.28 13.36 -4.75
N LYS A 239 -4.83 12.10 -4.85
CA LYS A 239 -5.37 11.12 -5.79
C LYS A 239 -5.54 9.73 -5.19
N VAL A 240 -6.60 9.06 -5.61
CA VAL A 240 -6.88 7.66 -5.24
C VAL A 240 -7.14 6.86 -6.50
N TYR A 241 -6.44 5.74 -6.60
CA TYR A 241 -6.51 4.82 -7.72
C TYR A 241 -6.93 3.44 -7.26
N GLU A 242 -7.78 2.81 -8.05
CA GLU A 242 -8.16 1.41 -7.91
C GLU A 242 -7.40 0.55 -8.91
N ILE A 243 -6.89 -0.58 -8.46
CA ILE A 243 -6.24 -1.59 -9.32
C ILE A 243 -7.30 -2.25 -10.19
N VAL A 244 -7.13 -2.18 -11.51
CA VAL A 244 -8.05 -2.76 -12.49
C VAL A 244 -7.27 -3.38 -13.66
N GLN A 245 -7.96 -4.09 -14.55
CA GLN A 245 -7.40 -4.60 -15.79
C GLN A 245 -8.34 -4.26 -16.97
N PRO A 246 -7.82 -3.80 -18.12
CA PRO A 246 -8.65 -3.57 -19.29
C PRO A 246 -9.13 -4.91 -19.88
N GLU A 247 -10.42 -4.98 -20.22
CA GLU A 247 -11.05 -6.19 -20.75
C GLU A 247 -10.39 -6.73 -22.02
N ARG A 248 -10.08 -5.86 -23.00
CA ARG A 248 -9.59 -6.33 -24.31
C ARG A 248 -8.25 -7.10 -24.22
N PRO A 249 -7.18 -6.60 -23.57
CA PRO A 249 -5.96 -7.40 -23.38
C PRO A 249 -6.17 -8.67 -22.56
N VAL A 250 -7.06 -8.65 -21.57
CA VAL A 250 -7.37 -9.85 -20.76
C VAL A 250 -8.01 -10.92 -21.63
N ARG A 251 -9.05 -10.59 -22.42
CA ARG A 251 -9.67 -11.54 -23.34
C ARG A 251 -8.69 -12.07 -24.39
N GLU A 252 -7.81 -11.21 -24.91
CA GLU A 252 -6.78 -11.64 -25.85
C GLU A 252 -5.82 -12.66 -25.21
N ALA A 253 -5.39 -12.43 -23.97
CA ALA A 253 -4.56 -13.39 -23.23
C ALA A 253 -5.29 -14.72 -23.00
N LEU A 254 -6.57 -14.69 -22.61
CA LEU A 254 -7.38 -15.90 -22.44
C LEU A 254 -7.56 -16.67 -23.75
N ARG A 255 -7.78 -15.99 -24.89
CA ARG A 255 -7.87 -16.62 -26.21
C ARG A 255 -6.57 -17.32 -26.59
N ARG A 256 -5.43 -16.64 -26.43
CA ARG A 256 -4.10 -17.22 -26.67
C ARG A 256 -3.84 -18.42 -25.76
N LEU A 257 -4.27 -18.35 -24.50
CA LEU A 257 -4.15 -19.46 -23.57
C LEU A 257 -5.01 -20.66 -24.00
N ALA A 258 -6.25 -20.43 -24.41
CA ALA A 258 -7.14 -21.48 -24.91
C ALA A 258 -6.57 -22.18 -26.15
N GLU A 259 -5.87 -21.45 -27.04
CA GLU A 259 -5.19 -22.02 -28.22
C GLU A 259 -4.06 -23.00 -27.85
N THR A 260 -3.46 -22.88 -26.66
CA THR A 260 -2.45 -23.85 -26.18
C THR A 260 -3.06 -25.17 -25.70
N GLY A 261 -4.38 -25.22 -25.52
CA GLY A 261 -5.08 -26.36 -24.92
C GLY A 261 -4.80 -26.52 -23.42
N ALA A 262 -4.30 -25.48 -22.75
CA ALA A 262 -4.06 -25.49 -21.32
C ALA A 262 -5.36 -25.77 -20.55
N GLU A 263 -5.33 -26.79 -19.68
CA GLU A 263 -6.44 -27.06 -18.77
C GLU A 263 -6.68 -25.85 -17.85
N GLY A 264 -7.95 -25.55 -17.57
CA GLY A 264 -8.33 -24.44 -16.68
C GLY A 264 -8.27 -23.05 -17.30
N ALA A 265 -7.94 -22.89 -18.59
CA ALA A 265 -7.90 -21.59 -19.29
C ALA A 265 -9.21 -20.78 -19.24
N GLY A 266 -10.32 -21.42 -18.86
CA GLY A 266 -11.65 -20.81 -18.85
C GLY A 266 -12.20 -20.57 -20.26
N ASP A 267 -13.44 -20.10 -20.32
CA ASP A 267 -14.02 -19.58 -21.56
C ASP A 267 -13.54 -18.14 -21.78
N PRO A 268 -12.78 -17.82 -22.86
CA PRO A 268 -12.32 -16.46 -23.13
C PRO A 268 -13.45 -15.43 -23.31
N GLU A 269 -14.66 -15.89 -23.64
CA GLU A 269 -15.86 -15.06 -23.76
C GLU A 269 -16.77 -15.14 -22.53
N GLY A 270 -16.36 -15.90 -21.52
CA GLY A 270 -17.10 -16.09 -20.27
C GLY A 270 -17.07 -14.87 -19.33
N PRO A 271 -17.67 -15.02 -18.14
CA PRO A 271 -17.57 -14.05 -17.06
C PRO A 271 -16.11 -13.79 -16.68
N LEU A 272 -15.79 -12.52 -16.42
CA LEU A 272 -14.47 -12.08 -15.97
C LEU A 272 -14.54 -11.62 -14.50
N PRO A 273 -13.43 -11.71 -13.76
CA PRO A 273 -13.38 -11.24 -12.37
C PRO A 273 -13.57 -9.73 -12.29
N SER A 274 -13.97 -9.20 -11.12
CA SER A 274 -14.38 -7.79 -10.96
C SER A 274 -13.26 -6.77 -11.19
N VAL A 275 -11.99 -7.18 -11.09
CA VAL A 275 -10.82 -6.38 -11.47
C VAL A 275 -10.86 -6.00 -12.95
N VAL A 276 -11.50 -6.80 -13.79
CA VAL A 276 -11.57 -6.56 -15.23
C VAL A 276 -12.71 -5.62 -15.55
N VAL A 277 -12.38 -4.47 -16.11
CA VAL A 277 -13.32 -3.39 -16.41
C VAL A 277 -13.32 -3.08 -17.92
N PRO A 278 -14.39 -2.45 -18.44
CA PRO A 278 -14.37 -1.94 -19.81
C PRO A 278 -13.14 -1.06 -20.05
N ASP A 279 -12.47 -1.19 -21.20
CA ASP A 279 -11.23 -0.46 -21.51
C ASP A 279 -11.32 1.07 -21.29
N GLY A 280 -12.51 1.65 -21.47
CA GLY A 280 -12.77 3.08 -21.29
C GLY A 280 -12.88 3.53 -19.83
N GLU A 281 -12.97 2.60 -18.88
CA GLU A 281 -12.93 2.89 -17.44
C GLU A 281 -11.52 2.86 -16.86
N VAL A 282 -10.55 2.35 -17.61
CA VAL A 282 -9.13 2.45 -17.25
C VAL A 282 -8.66 3.86 -17.58
N THR A 283 -8.36 4.64 -16.56
CA THR A 283 -7.97 6.05 -16.70
C THR A 283 -6.46 6.26 -16.74
N THR A 284 -5.69 5.27 -16.27
CA THR A 284 -4.26 5.43 -16.01
C THR A 284 -3.54 4.11 -16.24
N VAL A 285 -2.37 4.18 -16.88
CA VAL A 285 -1.49 3.04 -17.12
C VAL A 285 -0.06 3.40 -16.71
N VAL A 286 0.57 2.55 -15.92
CA VAL A 286 1.98 2.70 -15.59
C VAL A 286 2.76 1.66 -16.39
N ASP A 287 3.64 2.15 -17.26
CA ASP A 287 4.57 1.29 -18.00
C ASP A 287 5.78 0.95 -17.14
N GLY A 288 5.78 -0.25 -16.56
CA GLY A 288 6.89 -0.80 -15.79
C GLY A 288 7.76 -1.76 -16.58
N THR A 289 7.84 -1.64 -17.92
CA THR A 289 8.66 -2.53 -18.77
C THR A 289 10.12 -2.63 -18.30
N GLY A 290 10.71 -1.51 -17.86
CA GLY A 290 12.08 -1.49 -17.32
C GLY A 290 12.23 -2.22 -15.98
N GLN A 291 11.13 -2.37 -15.24
CA GLN A 291 11.06 -2.91 -13.89
C GLN A 291 10.53 -4.35 -13.84
N VAL A 292 10.25 -4.97 -14.98
CA VAL A 292 9.88 -6.39 -15.07
C VAL A 292 10.89 -7.29 -14.35
N PRO A 293 12.22 -7.10 -14.42
CA PRO A 293 13.17 -7.91 -13.65
C PRO A 293 12.95 -7.82 -12.14
N ALA A 294 12.68 -6.63 -11.61
CA ALA A 294 12.38 -6.43 -10.19
C ALA A 294 11.06 -7.10 -9.80
N LYS A 295 10.00 -6.93 -10.62
CA LYS A 295 8.72 -7.62 -10.44
C LYS A 295 8.87 -9.15 -10.45
N ILE A 296 9.65 -9.70 -11.37
CA ILE A 296 9.93 -11.15 -11.42
C ILE A 296 10.67 -11.62 -10.17
N ALA A 297 11.65 -10.86 -9.68
CA ALA A 297 12.36 -11.19 -8.45
C ALA A 297 11.43 -11.16 -7.23
N ALA A 298 10.52 -10.18 -7.16
CA ALA A 298 9.51 -10.07 -6.11
C ALA A 298 8.47 -11.21 -6.17
N LEU A 299 7.96 -11.54 -7.35
CA LEU A 299 7.07 -12.69 -7.56
C LEU A 299 7.75 -14.02 -7.17
N ARG A 300 9.05 -14.16 -7.43
CA ARG A 300 9.82 -15.35 -7.03
C ARG A 300 9.96 -15.47 -5.52
N ALA A 301 9.99 -14.35 -4.79
CA ALA A 301 10.10 -14.35 -3.34
C ALA A 301 8.83 -14.92 -2.68
N HIS A 302 7.65 -14.74 -3.30
CA HIS A 302 6.37 -15.32 -2.86
C HIS A 302 6.18 -16.76 -3.32
N ALA A 303 7.14 -17.62 -3.01
CA ALA A 303 7.17 -19.01 -3.45
C ALA A 303 5.98 -19.84 -2.94
N THR A 304 5.37 -19.47 -1.80
CA THR A 304 4.15 -20.13 -1.32
C THR A 304 2.96 -19.91 -2.24
N GLN A 305 2.87 -18.75 -2.91
CA GLN A 305 1.70 -18.32 -3.71
C GLN A 305 1.92 -18.32 -5.23
N VAL A 306 3.17 -18.23 -5.68
CA VAL A 306 3.50 -18.00 -7.09
C VAL A 306 4.58 -18.96 -7.57
N THR A 307 4.34 -19.56 -8.75
CA THR A 307 5.40 -20.19 -9.54
C THR A 307 5.59 -19.45 -10.86
N LEU A 308 6.81 -19.44 -11.38
CA LEU A 308 7.18 -18.70 -12.58
C LEU A 308 7.61 -19.62 -13.71
N ASP A 309 7.10 -19.33 -14.90
CA ASP A 309 7.53 -19.89 -16.18
C ASP A 309 8.21 -18.78 -16.98
N LEU A 310 9.55 -18.73 -16.90
CA LEU A 310 10.37 -17.69 -17.53
C LEU A 310 10.99 -18.12 -18.86
N ASP A 311 10.89 -19.41 -19.21
CA ASP A 311 11.41 -19.94 -20.47
C ASP A 311 10.41 -19.74 -21.63
N ALA A 312 9.15 -19.42 -21.30
CA ALA A 312 8.14 -19.03 -22.26
C ALA A 312 8.49 -17.71 -22.99
N ALA A 313 7.99 -17.55 -24.22
CA ALA A 313 8.20 -16.33 -25.02
C ALA A 313 7.70 -15.05 -24.34
N VAL A 314 6.68 -15.19 -23.48
CA VAL A 314 6.22 -14.16 -22.54
C VAL A 314 6.33 -14.75 -21.14
N PRO A 315 7.10 -14.15 -20.23
CA PRO A 315 7.16 -14.61 -18.84
C PRO A 315 5.77 -14.74 -18.24
N ALA A 316 5.50 -15.86 -17.60
CA ALA A 316 4.22 -16.14 -16.98
C ALA A 316 4.38 -16.53 -15.51
N MET A 317 3.35 -16.22 -14.73
CA MET A 317 3.19 -16.70 -13.36
C MET A 317 2.01 -17.67 -13.30
N ARG A 318 2.03 -18.60 -12.33
CA ARG A 318 0.90 -19.46 -11.98
C ARG A 318 0.66 -19.34 -10.50
N LEU A 319 -0.60 -19.17 -10.14
CA LEU A 319 -1.06 -19.33 -8.77
C LEU A 319 -1.36 -20.81 -8.52
N SER A 320 -1.99 -21.11 -7.40
CA SER A 320 -2.34 -22.48 -7.02
C SER A 320 -3.30 -23.18 -7.99
N ASN A 321 -4.06 -22.42 -8.77
CA ASN A 321 -4.91 -22.94 -9.85
C ASN A 321 -4.11 -23.54 -11.03
N GLY A 322 -2.79 -23.36 -11.06
CA GLY A 322 -1.91 -23.88 -12.11
C GLY A 322 -2.09 -23.23 -13.48
N VAL A 323 -2.93 -22.20 -13.62
CA VAL A 323 -3.22 -21.53 -14.90
C VAL A 323 -2.16 -20.45 -15.16
N PRO A 324 -1.47 -20.46 -16.32
CA PRO A 324 -0.44 -19.46 -16.59
C PRO A 324 -1.06 -18.12 -16.95
N GLN A 325 -0.53 -17.07 -16.31
CA GLN A 325 -0.94 -15.69 -16.47
C GLN A 325 0.28 -14.87 -16.88
N PRO A 326 0.19 -13.99 -17.89
CA PRO A 326 1.32 -13.15 -18.27
C PRO A 326 1.79 -12.29 -17.09
N VAL A 327 3.10 -12.15 -16.92
CA VAL A 327 3.67 -11.12 -16.05
C VAL A 327 3.57 -9.79 -16.80
N TRP A 328 2.50 -9.04 -16.53
CA TRP A 328 2.21 -7.80 -17.23
C TRP A 328 3.25 -6.71 -16.89
N PRO A 329 3.92 -6.11 -17.91
CA PRO A 329 4.79 -4.96 -17.70
C PRO A 329 4.00 -3.67 -17.45
N GLN A 330 2.77 -3.60 -17.98
CA GLN A 330 1.88 -2.47 -17.80
C GLN A 330 0.84 -2.80 -16.73
N GLU A 331 0.76 -1.95 -15.72
CA GLU A 331 -0.22 -2.05 -14.63
C GLU A 331 -1.25 -0.93 -14.78
N HIS A 332 -2.51 -1.27 -14.58
CA HIS A 332 -3.63 -0.44 -14.99
C HIS A 332 -4.46 -0.02 -13.77
N TYR A 333 -4.95 1.21 -13.83
CA TYR A 333 -5.62 1.84 -12.71
C TYR A 333 -6.83 2.66 -13.17
N ARG A 334 -7.79 2.81 -12.26
CA ARG A 334 -8.93 3.72 -12.38
C ARG A 334 -8.85 4.80 -11.31
N LEU A 335 -8.80 6.06 -11.73
CA LEU A 335 -8.84 7.23 -10.85
C LEU A 335 -10.25 7.39 -10.30
N VAL A 336 -10.41 7.30 -8.98
CA VAL A 336 -11.71 7.45 -8.30
C VAL A 336 -11.80 8.69 -7.42
N HIS A 337 -10.67 9.31 -7.11
CA HIS A 337 -10.61 10.60 -6.43
C HIS A 337 -9.43 11.43 -6.95
N GLY A 338 -9.64 12.73 -7.11
CA GLY A 338 -8.64 13.67 -7.62
C GLY A 338 -8.90 14.10 -9.06
N VAL A 339 -7.94 14.81 -9.64
CA VAL A 339 -8.04 15.37 -11.00
C VAL A 339 -6.96 14.76 -11.89
N ALA A 340 -7.35 14.10 -12.98
CA ALA A 340 -6.41 13.55 -13.93
C ALA A 340 -5.49 14.64 -14.53
N GLY A 341 -4.22 14.32 -14.74
CA GLY A 341 -3.19 15.20 -15.28
C GLY A 341 -2.36 14.52 -16.36
N GLY A 342 -1.81 15.30 -17.29
CA GLY A 342 -0.93 14.79 -18.33
C GLY A 342 0.51 14.53 -17.84
N PRO A 343 1.33 13.80 -18.62
CA PRO A 343 1.05 13.39 -20.01
C PRO A 343 0.10 12.19 -20.12
N TYR A 344 -0.65 12.17 -21.22
CA TYR A 344 -1.59 11.11 -21.57
C TYR A 344 -1.03 10.21 -22.69
N ASP A 345 -1.38 8.93 -22.68
CA ASP A 345 -1.11 7.99 -23.77
C ASP A 345 -2.04 8.21 -24.99
N ALA A 346 -1.95 7.33 -25.98
CA ALA A 346 -2.76 7.41 -27.21
C ALA A 346 -4.26 7.14 -26.95
N GLU A 347 -4.58 6.44 -25.86
CA GLU A 347 -5.93 6.12 -25.41
C GLU A 347 -6.50 7.20 -24.47
N GLY A 348 -5.72 8.25 -24.17
CA GLY A 348 -6.12 9.35 -23.30
C GLY A 348 -5.97 9.06 -21.80
N ARG A 349 -5.18 8.04 -21.44
CA ARG A 349 -4.94 7.62 -20.06
C ARG A 349 -3.71 8.30 -19.49
N GLU A 350 -3.73 8.64 -18.20
CA GLU A 350 -2.54 9.15 -17.53
C GLU A 350 -1.42 8.11 -17.57
N THR A 351 -0.16 8.56 -17.61
CA THR A 351 1.03 7.68 -17.64
C THR A 351 1.91 7.78 -16.39
N ASP A 352 1.47 8.59 -15.42
CA ASP A 352 2.09 8.79 -14.10
C ASP A 352 0.98 9.04 -13.08
N LEU A 353 0.88 8.24 -12.02
CA LEU A 353 -0.06 8.43 -10.91
C LEU A 353 0.13 9.78 -10.20
N PHE A 354 1.32 10.39 -10.29
CA PHE A 354 1.58 11.72 -9.76
C PHE A 354 1.33 12.85 -10.76
N ALA A 355 0.86 12.55 -11.98
CA ALA A 355 0.63 13.56 -12.99
C ALA A 355 -0.32 14.66 -12.46
N GLY A 356 0.03 15.94 -12.67
CA GLY A 356 -0.76 17.07 -12.16
C GLY A 356 -0.63 17.34 -10.64
N ILE A 357 0.14 16.56 -9.89
CA ILE A 357 0.46 16.83 -8.49
C ILE A 357 1.80 17.57 -8.41
N ALA A 358 1.82 18.73 -7.76
CA ALA A 358 3.07 19.41 -7.47
C ALA A 358 3.86 18.61 -6.40
N PRO A 359 5.19 18.43 -6.55
CA PRO A 359 6.00 17.80 -5.51
C PRO A 359 5.85 18.57 -4.19
N SER A 360 5.84 17.86 -3.05
CA SER A 360 5.93 18.55 -1.75
C SER A 360 7.26 19.30 -1.67
N SER A 361 7.18 20.58 -1.28
CA SER A 361 8.32 21.48 -1.07
C SER A 361 9.08 21.18 0.20
#